data_AF-A0A7J3X9P0-F1
#
_entry.id   AF-A0A7J3X9P0-F1
#
_cell.length_a   1.000
_cell.length_b   1.000
_cell.length_c   1.000
_cell.angle_alpha   90.00
_cell.angle_beta   90.00
_cell.angle_gamma   90.00
#
_symmetry.space_group_name_H-M   'P 1'
#
loop_
_entity.id
_entity.type
_entity.pdbx_description
1 polymer ?
#
loop_
_entity_poly.entity_id
_entity_poly.type
_entity_poly.pdbx_seq_one_letter_code
_entity_poly.pdbx_strand_id
1 'polypeptide(L)'
;MRYVLLNLLACPMCRSFPLKLYVFEEVVIDKEFSVRTPFCDLYCASRGAYVKDLQVGELNCNECVRHDITWGLLHCTKCGRWYPVIDGIPFMYPDELRVKPRVRSKEEEFLRKFSDRIPPEVLEKDPLKQVRSGSPQS
;
A
#
# COMPACT_ATOMS: atom_id res chain seq x y z
N MET A 1 9.01 -2.07 2.14
CA MET A 1 8.58 -0.88 1.40
C MET A 1 8.69 0.35 2.28
N ARG A 2 9.47 1.37 1.91
CA ARG A 2 9.50 2.64 2.66
C ARG A 2 8.33 3.55 2.30
N TYR A 3 7.87 4.36 3.26
CA TYR A 3 6.80 5.37 3.06
C TYR A 3 7.04 6.29 1.86
N VAL A 4 8.32 6.61 1.60
CA VAL A 4 8.76 7.43 0.46
C VAL A 4 8.19 6.94 -0.86
N LEU A 5 8.09 5.62 -1.06
CA LEU A 5 7.67 5.06 -2.34
C LEU A 5 6.25 5.54 -2.73
N LEU A 6 5.37 5.76 -1.75
CA LEU A 6 4.02 6.26 -1.99
C LEU A 6 3.97 7.71 -2.48
N ASN A 7 5.06 8.46 -2.37
CA ASN A 7 5.17 9.77 -3.04
C ASN A 7 5.14 9.64 -4.57
N LEU A 8 5.41 8.44 -5.12
CA LEU A 8 5.53 8.17 -6.55
C LEU A 8 4.45 7.21 -7.08
N LEU A 9 3.87 6.36 -6.22
CA LEU A 9 2.94 5.33 -6.64
C LEU A 9 1.52 5.86 -6.87
N ALA A 10 1.01 5.65 -8.07
CA ALA A 10 -0.40 5.80 -8.41
C ALA A 10 -1.05 4.43 -8.68
N CYS A 11 -2.38 4.39 -8.61
CA CYS A 11 -3.13 3.18 -8.97
C CYS A 11 -2.82 2.75 -10.43
N PRO A 12 -2.36 1.51 -10.68
CA PRO A 12 -2.03 1.05 -12.04
C PRO A 12 -3.24 1.02 -12.98
N MET A 13 -4.45 0.93 -12.43
CA MET A 13 -5.69 0.78 -13.21
C MET A 13 -6.34 2.11 -13.60
N CYS A 14 -6.29 3.12 -12.73
CA CYS A 14 -6.99 4.39 -12.95
C CYS A 14 -6.12 5.63 -12.75
N ARG A 15 -4.81 5.44 -12.51
CA ARG A 15 -3.81 6.49 -12.27
C ARG A 15 -4.14 7.44 -11.12
N SER A 16 -5.07 7.06 -10.24
CA SER A 16 -5.42 7.86 -9.07
C SER A 16 -4.27 7.88 -8.07
N PHE A 17 -4.05 9.06 -7.51
CA PHE A 17 -3.07 9.35 -6.47
C PHE A 17 -3.72 10.30 -5.46
N PRO A 18 -3.40 10.20 -4.15
CA PRO A 18 -2.57 9.17 -3.52
C PRO A 18 -3.32 7.84 -3.31
N LEU A 19 -2.59 6.78 -3.01
CA LEU A 19 -3.16 5.53 -2.49
C LEU A 19 -3.23 5.60 -0.97
N LYS A 20 -4.35 5.17 -0.37
CA LYS A 20 -4.49 5.07 1.08
C LYS A 20 -3.69 3.86 1.57
N LEU A 21 -2.78 4.07 2.51
CA LEU A 21 -1.94 3.04 3.10
C LEU A 21 -2.54 2.53 4.41
N TYR A 22 -2.56 1.21 4.57
CA TYR A 22 -2.75 0.52 5.84
C TYR A 22 -1.45 -0.24 6.15
N VAL A 23 -0.85 0.01 7.30
CA VAL A 23 0.38 -0.67 7.73
C VAL A 23 0.01 -1.76 8.71
N PHE A 24 0.47 -2.98 8.45
CA PHE A 24 0.20 -4.13 9.29
C PHE A 24 1.42 -4.56 10.09
N GLU A 25 2.59 -4.56 9.45
CA GLU A 25 3.87 -4.83 10.07
C GLU A 25 4.93 -3.92 9.40
N GLU A 26 5.85 -3.40 10.19
CA GLU A 26 7.00 -2.65 9.73
C GLU A 26 8.20 -2.94 10.63
N VAL A 27 9.39 -2.76 10.08
CA VAL A 27 10.66 -2.87 10.81
C VAL A 27 11.41 -1.55 10.73
N VAL A 28 12.17 -1.23 11.78
CA VAL A 28 13.06 -0.07 11.77
C VAL A 28 14.46 -0.55 11.39
N ILE A 29 15.03 0.07 10.36
CA ILE A 29 16.40 -0.21 9.94
C ILE A 29 17.36 0.43 10.95
N ASP A 30 18.27 -0.38 11.47
CA ASP A 30 19.36 0.06 12.34
C ASP A 30 20.49 0.71 11.52
N LYS A 31 20.15 1.85 10.92
CA LYS A 31 21.04 2.71 10.17
C LYS A 31 20.54 4.14 10.30
N GLU A 32 21.45 5.05 10.59
CA GLU A 32 21.16 6.47 10.55
C GLU A 32 21.19 7.00 9.11
N PHE A 33 20.26 7.88 8.80
CA PHE A 33 20.17 8.55 7.51
C PHE A 33 20.15 10.06 7.73
N SER A 34 20.89 10.79 6.90
CA SER A 34 20.81 12.24 6.80
C SER A 34 20.17 12.59 5.47
N VAL A 35 18.90 12.98 5.50
CA VAL A 35 18.12 13.35 4.32
C VAL A 35 17.59 14.77 4.44
N ARG A 36 17.28 15.41 3.30
CA ARG A 36 16.62 16.72 3.30
C ARG A 36 15.22 16.62 3.91
N THR A 37 14.77 17.73 4.51
CA THR A 37 13.40 17.88 5.03
C THR A 37 12.73 19.08 4.36
N PRO A 38 11.56 18.92 3.72
CA PRO A 38 10.84 17.66 3.55
C PRO A 38 11.57 16.74 2.57
N PHE A 39 11.54 15.44 2.82
CA PHE A 39 12.14 14.47 1.91
C PHE A 39 11.27 14.21 0.68
N CYS A 40 9.96 14.08 0.90
CA CYS A 40 8.97 13.92 -0.15
C CYS A 40 8.65 15.28 -0.79
N ASP A 41 8.41 15.28 -2.11
CA ASP A 41 8.11 16.51 -2.86
C ASP A 41 6.60 16.76 -3.04
N LEU A 42 5.76 15.73 -2.98
CA LEU A 42 4.33 15.84 -3.27
C LEU A 42 3.44 15.35 -2.11
N TYR A 43 3.64 14.12 -1.65
CA TYR A 43 2.81 13.48 -0.63
C TYR A 43 3.65 12.78 0.43
N CYS A 44 3.32 13.02 1.70
CA CYS A 44 3.96 12.40 2.84
C CYS A 44 3.09 11.25 3.35
N ALA A 45 3.40 10.02 2.94
CA ALA A 45 2.58 8.85 3.29
C ALA A 45 2.57 8.52 4.79
N SER A 46 3.64 8.84 5.54
CA SER A 46 3.65 8.65 6.99
C SER A 46 2.73 9.63 7.73
N ARG A 47 2.45 10.78 7.13
CA ARG A 47 1.49 11.78 7.65
C ARG A 47 0.11 11.69 7.00
N GLY A 48 -0.01 10.95 5.89
CA GLY A 48 -1.26 10.83 5.14
C GLY A 48 -1.70 12.11 4.41
N ALA A 49 -0.80 13.06 4.15
CA ALA A 49 -1.14 14.39 3.64
C ALA A 49 -0.19 14.88 2.53
N TYR A 50 -0.65 15.85 1.72
CA TYR A 50 0.21 16.53 0.76
C TYR A 50 1.24 17.40 1.47
N VAL A 51 2.46 17.46 0.93
CA VAL A 51 3.58 18.18 1.54
C VAL A 51 3.29 19.68 1.68
N LYS A 52 2.58 20.27 0.71
CA LYS A 52 2.14 21.68 0.75
C LYS A 52 1.21 22.00 1.93
N ASP A 53 0.54 21.00 2.51
CA ASP A 53 -0.43 21.16 3.58
C ASP A 53 0.19 20.82 4.96
N LEU A 54 1.51 20.58 5.02
CA LEU A 54 2.23 20.17 6.23
C LEU A 54 3.16 21.27 6.75
N GLN A 55 3.31 21.30 8.07
CA GLN A 55 4.33 22.11 8.73
C GLN A 55 5.68 21.39 8.65
N VAL A 56 6.54 21.83 7.71
CA VAL A 56 7.84 21.19 7.41
C VAL A 56 8.73 21.04 8.65
N GLY A 57 8.72 22.00 9.58
CA GLY A 57 9.52 21.96 10.80
C GLY A 57 9.17 20.81 11.77
N GLU A 58 8.01 20.18 11.61
CA GLU A 58 7.56 19.06 12.46
C GLU A 58 7.83 17.68 11.83
N LEU A 59 8.46 17.66 10.65
CA LEU A 59 8.78 16.43 9.95
C LEU A 59 10.13 15.88 10.40
N ASN A 60 10.12 14.66 10.92
CA ASN A 60 11.34 13.90 11.17
C ASN A 60 11.60 12.93 10.00
N CYS A 61 12.09 13.47 8.88
CA CYS A 61 12.34 12.67 7.69
C CYS A 61 13.50 11.67 7.87
N ASN A 62 14.51 12.01 8.68
CA ASN A 62 15.61 11.10 9.02
C ASN A 62 15.11 9.82 9.70
N GLU A 63 14.14 9.96 10.61
CA GLU A 63 13.48 8.81 11.23
C GLU A 63 12.57 8.09 10.23
N CYS A 64 11.70 8.83 9.53
CA CYS A 64 10.73 8.27 8.59
C CYS A 64 11.34 7.31 7.56
N VAL A 65 12.53 7.64 7.01
CA VAL A 65 13.20 6.79 6.00
C VAL A 65 13.76 5.47 6.55
N ARG A 66 13.82 5.30 7.88
CA ARG A 66 14.25 4.07 8.54
C ARG A 66 13.14 3.02 8.62
N HIS A 67 11.88 3.45 8.57
CA HIS A 67 10.74 2.53 8.62
C HIS A 67 10.57 1.82 7.28
N ASP A 68 10.66 0.50 7.32
CA ASP A 68 10.38 -0.36 6.18
C ASP A 68 9.13 -1.20 6.45
N ILE A 69 8.05 -0.88 5.74
CA ILE A 69 6.77 -1.57 5.82
C ILE A 69 6.95 -2.96 5.19
N THR A 70 6.88 -4.01 5.99
CA THR A 70 7.01 -5.40 5.54
C THR A 70 5.67 -5.95 5.10
N TRP A 71 4.59 -5.62 5.81
CA TRP A 71 3.23 -6.01 5.47
C TRP A 71 2.28 -4.82 5.54
N GLY A 72 1.48 -4.64 4.49
CA GLY A 72 0.53 -3.53 4.41
C GLY A 72 -0.41 -3.65 3.23
N LEU A 73 -1.34 -2.71 3.09
CA LEU A 73 -2.30 -2.66 2.01
C LEU A 73 -2.39 -1.25 1.44
N LEU A 74 -2.28 -1.15 0.11
CA LEU A 74 -2.50 0.06 -0.65
C LEU A 74 -3.91 0.03 -1.22
N HIS A 75 -4.76 0.99 -0.87
CA HIS A 75 -6.14 1.08 -1.34
C HIS A 75 -6.33 2.30 -2.23
N CYS A 76 -6.86 2.08 -3.44
CA CYS A 76 -7.31 3.14 -4.32
C CYS A 76 -8.76 3.52 -4.00
N THR A 77 -8.95 4.65 -3.31
CA THR A 77 -10.29 5.15 -2.94
C THR A 77 -11.16 5.54 -4.14
N LYS A 78 -10.56 5.76 -5.32
CA LYS A 78 -11.29 6.10 -6.55
C LYS A 78 -11.93 4.89 -7.23
N CYS A 79 -11.23 3.74 -7.30
CA CYS A 79 -11.69 2.57 -8.05
C CYS A 79 -11.90 1.31 -7.20
N GLY A 80 -11.72 1.39 -5.88
CA GLY A 80 -11.96 0.30 -4.94
C GLY A 80 -10.88 -0.78 -4.90
N ARG A 81 -9.94 -0.79 -5.86
CA ARG A 81 -8.86 -1.79 -5.89
C ARG A 81 -7.91 -1.61 -4.71
N TRP A 82 -7.46 -2.73 -4.17
CA TRP A 82 -6.38 -2.78 -3.20
C TRP A 82 -5.22 -3.64 -3.71
N TYR A 83 -4.03 -3.37 -3.19
CA TYR A 83 -2.80 -4.07 -3.53
C TYR A 83 -2.05 -4.39 -2.23
N PRO A 84 -1.68 -5.65 -1.99
CA PRO A 84 -0.95 -5.99 -0.79
C PRO A 84 0.52 -5.57 -0.91
N VAL A 85 1.13 -5.24 0.22
CA VAL A 85 2.58 -5.19 0.41
C VAL A 85 2.94 -6.48 1.14
N ILE A 86 3.77 -7.30 0.51
CA ILE A 86 4.19 -8.63 0.99
C ILE A 86 5.72 -8.63 1.05
N ASP A 87 6.28 -8.91 2.22
CA ASP A 87 7.73 -8.85 2.48
C ASP A 87 8.38 -7.57 1.95
N GLY A 88 7.67 -6.46 2.13
CA GLY A 88 8.11 -5.13 1.71
C GLY A 88 8.01 -4.83 0.22
N ILE A 89 7.39 -5.70 -0.57
CA ILE A 89 7.19 -5.55 -2.01
C ILE A 89 5.70 -5.25 -2.29
N PRO A 90 5.36 -4.12 -2.93
CA PRO A 90 3.97 -3.85 -3.35
C PRO A 90 3.57 -4.69 -4.56
N PHE A 91 2.54 -5.52 -4.42
CA PHE A 91 2.02 -6.39 -5.48
C PHE A 91 0.93 -5.64 -6.26
N MET A 92 1.35 -4.63 -7.03
CA MET A 92 0.46 -3.74 -7.79
C MET A 92 0.16 -4.26 -9.20
N TYR A 93 -0.27 -5.51 -9.30
CA TYR A 93 -0.61 -6.13 -10.59
C TYR A 93 -1.92 -5.55 -11.17
N PRO A 94 -2.02 -5.39 -12.50
CA PRO A 94 -3.29 -5.12 -13.16
C PRO A 94 -4.26 -6.30 -13.01
N ASP A 95 -5.54 -6.04 -13.19
CA ASP A 95 -6.60 -7.02 -12.92
C ASP A 95 -6.44 -8.35 -13.66
N GLU A 96 -6.05 -8.30 -14.94
CA GLU A 96 -5.81 -9.47 -15.78
C GLU A 96 -4.69 -10.38 -15.27
N LEU A 97 -3.76 -9.83 -14.48
CA LEU A 97 -2.69 -10.58 -13.83
C LEU A 97 -3.08 -11.01 -12.41
N ARG A 98 -3.90 -10.23 -11.70
CA ARG A 98 -4.42 -10.59 -10.36
C ARG A 98 -5.24 -11.88 -10.37
N VAL A 99 -5.95 -12.16 -11.47
CA VAL A 99 -6.72 -13.42 -11.62
C VAL A 99 -5.85 -14.65 -11.89
N LYS A 100 -4.57 -14.48 -12.24
CA LYS A 100 -3.68 -15.61 -12.52
C LYS A 100 -3.39 -16.37 -11.21
N PRO A 101 -3.36 -17.72 -11.21
CA PRO A 101 -3.22 -18.51 -9.98
C PRO A 101 -2.05 -18.13 -9.08
N ARG A 102 -0.90 -17.78 -9.68
CA ARG A 102 0.30 -17.36 -8.94
C ARG A 102 0.11 -16.06 -8.15
N VAL A 103 -0.58 -15.07 -8.73
CA VAL A 103 -0.82 -13.79 -8.05
C VAL A 103 -1.95 -13.94 -7.04
N ARG A 104 -3.02 -14.62 -7.45
CA ARG A 104 -4.18 -14.87 -6.60
C ARG A 104 -3.82 -15.63 -5.32
N SER A 105 -3.02 -16.69 -5.41
CA SER A 105 -2.59 -17.45 -4.22
C SER A 105 -1.83 -16.59 -3.21
N LYS A 106 -1.05 -15.60 -3.69
CA LYS A 106 -0.36 -14.62 -2.83
C LYS A 106 -1.32 -13.63 -2.17
N GLU A 107 -2.33 -13.15 -2.90
CA GLU A 107 -3.38 -12.31 -2.31
C GLU A 107 -4.22 -13.09 -1.29
N GLU A 108 -4.52 -14.36 -1.52
CA GLU A 108 -5.24 -15.22 -0.57
C GLU A 108 -4.41 -15.49 0.69
N GLU A 109 -3.11 -15.75 0.55
CA GLU A 109 -2.17 -15.89 1.67
C GLU A 109 -2.14 -14.61 2.53
N PHE A 110 -2.08 -13.45 1.87
CA PHE A 110 -2.14 -12.17 2.54
C PHE A 110 -3.46 -11.96 3.30
N LEU A 111 -4.59 -12.26 2.67
CA LEU A 111 -5.90 -12.13 3.31
C LEU A 111 -6.06 -13.08 4.50
N ARG A 112 -5.58 -14.33 4.41
CA ARG A 112 -5.57 -15.26 5.55
C ARG A 112 -4.84 -14.70 6.76
N LYS A 113 -3.80 -13.88 6.56
CA LYS A 113 -3.01 -13.29 7.64
C LYS A 113 -3.59 -12.00 8.21
N PHE A 114 -4.31 -11.21 7.42
CA PHE A 114 -4.67 -9.83 7.80
C PHE A 114 -6.11 -9.39 7.54
N SER A 115 -7.01 -10.28 7.07
CA SER A 115 -8.38 -9.88 6.71
C SER A 115 -9.16 -9.22 7.85
N ASP A 116 -8.89 -9.62 9.09
CA ASP A 116 -9.46 -9.07 10.33
C ASP A 116 -9.03 -7.62 10.61
N ARG A 117 -7.89 -7.20 10.06
CA ARG A 117 -7.31 -5.85 10.22
C ARG A 117 -7.63 -4.92 9.05
N ILE A 118 -8.27 -5.43 8.00
CA ILE A 118 -8.67 -4.65 6.83
C ILE A 118 -10.12 -4.17 7.03
N PRO A 119 -10.42 -2.87 6.87
CA PRO A 119 -11.79 -2.40 6.92
C PRO A 119 -12.66 -3.15 5.87
N PRO A 120 -13.80 -3.74 6.26
CA PRO A 120 -14.59 -4.60 5.37
C PRO A 120 -14.93 -3.94 4.03
N GLU A 121 -15.21 -2.63 4.05
CA GLU A 121 -15.56 -1.85 2.87
C GLU A 121 -14.45 -1.82 1.81
N VAL A 122 -13.18 -2.01 2.20
CA VAL A 122 -12.04 -2.08 1.26
C VAL A 122 -12.10 -3.37 0.45
N LEU A 123 -12.41 -4.49 1.11
CA LEU A 123 -12.54 -5.79 0.43
C LEU A 123 -13.85 -5.88 -0.36
N GLU A 124 -14.92 -5.26 0.15
CA GLU A 124 -16.22 -5.23 -0.52
C GLU A 124 -16.23 -4.43 -1.82
N LYS A 125 -15.49 -3.32 -1.86
CA LYS A 125 -15.39 -2.45 -3.04
C LYS A 125 -14.41 -2.94 -4.11
N ASP A 126 -13.66 -4.01 -3.87
CA ASP A 126 -12.73 -4.54 -4.87
C ASP A 126 -13.53 -5.05 -6.09
N PRO A 127 -13.32 -4.49 -7.30
CA PRO A 127 -14.03 -4.95 -8.50
C PRO A 127 -13.77 -6.42 -8.83
N LEU A 128 -12.72 -7.03 -8.26
CA LEU A 128 -12.42 -8.46 -8.44
C LEU A 128 -13.01 -9.37 -7.35
N LYS A 129 -13.81 -8.85 -6.40
CA LYS A 129 -14.41 -9.66 -5.33
C LYS A 129 -15.18 -10.87 -5.87
N GLN A 130 -16.02 -10.66 -6.89
CA GLN A 130 -16.86 -11.71 -7.47
C GLN A 130 -16.05 -12.77 -8.23
N VAL A 131 -14.97 -12.37 -8.89
CA VAL A 131 -14.07 -13.27 -9.61
C VAL A 131 -13.32 -14.19 -8.63
N ARG A 132 -13.06 -13.73 -7.41
CA ARG A 132 -12.41 -14.53 -6.35
C ARG A 132 -13.35 -15.54 -5.69
N SER A 133 -14.65 -15.22 -5.58
CA SER A 133 -15.66 -16.18 -5.12
C SER A 133 -15.97 -17.29 -6.14
N GLY A 134 -15.51 -17.13 -7.39
CA GLY A 134 -15.61 -18.16 -8.43
C GLY A 134 -14.31 -18.97 -8.55
N SER A 135 -14.29 -20.18 -8.01
CA SER A 135 -13.47 -21.29 -8.49
C SER A 135 -14.40 -22.49 -8.63
N PRO A 136 -14.17 -23.36 -9.62
CA PRO A 136 -15.21 -23.97 -10.44
C PRO A 136 -16.17 -24.82 -9.60
N GLN A 137 -17.48 -24.64 -9.82
CA GLN A 137 -18.38 -25.77 -9.69
C GLN A 137 -18.02 -26.73 -10.83
N SER A 138 -17.63 -27.94 -10.45
CA SER A 138 -17.45 -29.16 -11.26
C SER A 138 -16.41 -29.12 -12.38
#